data_AF-A0AAN7UZX1-F1
#
_entry.id   AF-A0AAN7UZX1-F1
#
_cell.length_a   1.000
_cell.length_b   1.000
_cell.length_c   1.000
_cell.angle_alpha   90.00
_cell.angle_beta   90.00
_cell.angle_gamma   90.00
#
_symmetry.space_group_name_H-M   'P 1'
#
loop_
_entity.id
_entity.type
_entity.pdbx_description
1 polymer ?
#
loop_
_entity_poly.entity_id
_entity_poly.type
_entity_poly.pdbx_seq_one_letter_code
_entity_poly.pdbx_strand_id
1 'polypeptide(L)'
;MSPSKTIRADLLGQVFNHLVLPPEIPGSQDDDVDLVSQNVLSRLIQATEVAINLTPETLWQEAFRDIEDSLNICIRLNRGRLERNSLLQHFKNLIPGRMLILYLNEQNAGLLIRHDERCVPRPVVLHPDFLHPKRPLLTALTSEDEAWVIFESFEASASSSHVLAAGHAMQWDFPGRSARILLESFTD
;
A
#
# COMPACT_ATOMS: atom_id res chain seq x y z
N MET A 1 11.06 -29.87 -21.86
CA MET A 1 11.90 -28.76 -22.38
C MET A 1 11.15 -27.47 -22.11
N SER A 2 11.53 -26.76 -21.05
CA SER A 2 10.89 -25.49 -20.66
C SER A 2 11.43 -24.36 -21.54
N PRO A 3 10.60 -23.43 -22.03
CA PRO A 3 11.07 -22.38 -22.91
C PRO A 3 11.94 -21.40 -22.11
N SER A 4 13.10 -21.11 -22.68
CA SER A 4 14.10 -20.15 -22.19
C SER A 4 13.45 -18.82 -21.82
N LYS A 5 13.65 -18.37 -20.57
CA LYS A 5 13.37 -17.00 -20.11
C LYS A 5 14.38 -16.04 -20.73
N THR A 6 14.33 -15.84 -22.04
CA THR A 6 15.07 -14.76 -22.68
C THR A 6 14.25 -13.49 -22.49
N ILE A 7 14.54 -12.75 -21.43
CA ILE A 7 14.02 -11.38 -21.28
C ILE A 7 14.53 -10.60 -22.48
N ARG A 8 13.60 -10.11 -23.31
CA ARG A 8 13.96 -9.30 -24.47
C ARG A 8 14.57 -7.97 -23.99
N ALA A 9 15.59 -7.47 -24.68
CA ALA A 9 16.30 -6.25 -24.29
C ALA A 9 15.39 -5.00 -24.26
N ASP A 10 14.32 -5.00 -25.07
CA ASP A 10 13.28 -3.98 -25.09
C ASP A 10 12.50 -3.92 -23.76
N LEU A 11 12.02 -5.06 -23.27
CA LEU A 11 11.29 -5.18 -22.00
C LEU A 11 12.15 -4.76 -20.82
N LEU A 12 13.43 -5.13 -20.79
CA LEU A 12 14.34 -4.71 -19.72
C LEU A 12 14.51 -3.18 -19.71
N GLY A 13 14.63 -2.56 -20.88
CA GLY A 13 14.70 -1.10 -21.02
C GLY A 13 13.43 -0.41 -20.52
N GLN A 14 12.25 -0.94 -20.88
CA GLN A 14 10.96 -0.43 -20.38
C GLN A 14 10.90 -0.49 -18.86
N VAL A 15 11.18 -1.66 -18.27
CA VAL A 15 11.19 -1.85 -16.81
C VAL A 15 12.22 -0.94 -16.12
N PHE A 16 13.40 -0.76 -16.71
CA PHE A 16 14.42 0.14 -16.19
C PHE A 16 13.92 1.59 -16.12
N ASN A 17 13.26 2.07 -17.17
CA ASN A 17 12.74 3.44 -17.20
C ASN A 17 11.73 3.69 -16.07
N HIS A 18 10.90 2.70 -15.71
CA HIS A 18 9.95 2.80 -14.59
C HIS A 18 10.59 2.74 -13.20
N LEU A 19 11.71 2.04 -13.05
CA LEU A 19 12.39 1.89 -11.76
C LEU A 19 13.37 3.03 -11.48
N VAL A 20 14.08 3.50 -12.51
CA VAL A 20 15.17 4.47 -12.38
C VAL A 20 14.69 5.89 -12.68
N LEU A 21 13.62 6.05 -13.45
CA LEU A 21 13.09 7.35 -13.89
C LEU A 21 14.20 8.28 -14.43
N PRO A 22 14.93 7.84 -15.49
CA PRO A 22 16.02 8.63 -16.04
C PRO A 22 15.53 9.99 -16.56
N PRO A 23 16.41 10.99 -16.71
CA PRO A 23 16.02 12.33 -17.20
C PRO A 23 15.30 12.31 -18.55
N GLU A 24 15.61 11.34 -19.40
CA GLU A 24 14.98 11.12 -20.69
C GLU A 24 14.07 9.88 -20.61
N ILE A 25 12.85 10.07 -20.10
CA ILE A 25 11.81 9.05 -20.16
C ILE A 25 11.11 9.06 -21.53
N PRO A 26 10.76 7.89 -22.09
CA PRO A 26 9.91 7.83 -23.26
C PRO A 26 8.59 8.58 -23.03
N GLY A 27 8.20 9.43 -23.99
CA GLY A 27 6.97 10.23 -23.91
C GLY A 27 5.69 9.47 -24.28
N SER A 28 5.76 8.15 -24.41
CA SER A 28 4.65 7.28 -24.82
C SER A 28 4.47 6.14 -23.83
N GLN A 29 3.25 5.61 -23.75
CA GLN A 29 2.92 4.42 -22.97
C GLN A 29 3.65 3.18 -23.53
N ASP A 30 4.00 2.23 -22.65
CA ASP A 30 4.56 0.94 -23.09
C ASP A 30 3.55 0.12 -23.87
N ASP A 31 4.05 -0.68 -24.82
CA ASP A 31 3.22 -1.54 -25.66
C ASP A 31 2.49 -2.64 -24.86
N ASP A 32 3.14 -3.17 -23.83
CA ASP A 32 2.60 -4.24 -22.96
C ASP A 32 2.72 -3.83 -21.48
N VAL A 33 1.84 -2.91 -21.07
CA VAL A 33 1.77 -2.36 -19.71
C VAL A 33 1.65 -3.46 -18.66
N ASP A 34 0.90 -4.52 -18.95
CA ASP A 34 0.70 -5.64 -18.02
C ASP A 34 2.01 -6.42 -17.81
N LEU A 35 2.75 -6.71 -18.88
CA LEU A 35 4.03 -7.39 -18.80
C LEU A 35 5.09 -6.55 -18.08
N VAL A 36 5.14 -5.25 -18.36
CA VAL A 36 6.04 -4.30 -17.67
C VAL A 36 5.69 -4.23 -16.18
N SER A 37 4.41 -4.06 -15.83
CA SER A 37 3.92 -4.00 -14.45
C SER A 37 4.26 -5.28 -13.67
N GLN A 38 4.05 -6.45 -14.29
CA GLN A 38 4.43 -7.74 -13.68
C GLN A 38 5.94 -7.85 -13.45
N ASN A 39 6.76 -7.34 -14.37
CA ASN A 39 8.21 -7.35 -14.25
C ASN A 39 8.72 -6.41 -13.15
N VAL A 40 8.09 -5.24 -12.99
CA VAL A 40 8.36 -4.31 -11.90
C VAL A 40 8.00 -4.94 -10.55
N LEU A 41 6.76 -5.43 -10.42
CA LEU A 41 6.29 -6.04 -9.16
C LEU A 41 7.11 -7.28 -8.78
N SER A 42 7.47 -8.14 -9.73
CA SER A 42 8.31 -9.31 -9.46
C SER A 42 9.69 -8.94 -8.94
N ARG A 43 10.27 -7.82 -9.41
CA ARG A 43 11.57 -7.31 -8.92
C ARG A 43 11.45 -6.71 -7.52
N LEU A 44 10.37 -5.99 -7.24
CA LEU A 44 10.11 -5.45 -5.90
C LEU A 44 9.92 -6.57 -4.87
N ILE A 45 9.17 -7.63 -5.20
CA ILE A 45 9.02 -8.81 -4.34
C ILE A 45 10.38 -9.50 -4.11
N GLN A 46 11.17 -9.68 -5.16
CA GLN A 46 12.50 -10.25 -5.00
C GLN A 46 13.41 -9.35 -4.14
N ALA A 47 13.28 -8.03 -4.24
CA ALA A 47 14.01 -7.09 -3.40
C ALA A 47 13.59 -7.20 -1.92
N THR A 48 12.31 -7.41 -1.63
CA THR A 48 11.85 -7.66 -0.25
C THR A 48 12.38 -8.98 0.29
N GLU A 49 12.41 -10.05 -0.51
CA GLU A 49 13.03 -11.33 -0.12
C GLU A 49 14.52 -11.15 0.24
N VAL A 50 15.26 -10.40 -0.58
CA VAL A 50 16.67 -10.09 -0.31
C VAL A 50 16.80 -9.27 0.97
N ALA A 51 15.97 -8.25 1.18
CA ALA A 51 15.99 -7.42 2.37
C ALA A 51 15.74 -8.23 3.65
N ILE A 52 14.71 -9.09 3.65
CA ILE A 52 14.37 -10.02 4.75
C ILE A 52 15.57 -10.86 5.19
N ASN A 53 16.37 -11.32 4.23
CA ASN A 53 17.56 -12.15 4.48
C ASN A 53 18.76 -11.35 4.98
N LEU A 54 18.81 -10.04 4.72
CA LEU A 54 19.89 -9.14 5.15
C LEU A 54 19.60 -8.44 6.48
N THR A 55 18.34 -8.39 6.92
CA THR A 55 17.93 -7.77 8.19
C THR A 55 17.46 -8.81 9.20
N PRO A 56 18.37 -9.46 9.94
CA PRO A 56 18.00 -10.43 10.98
C PRO A 56 17.37 -9.79 12.24
N GLU A 57 17.30 -8.45 12.32
CA GLU A 57 16.57 -7.74 13.37
C GLU A 57 15.05 -7.84 13.14
N THR A 58 14.29 -8.12 14.20
CA THR A 58 12.89 -8.58 14.11
C THR A 58 11.95 -7.58 13.45
N LEU A 59 12.06 -6.28 13.77
CA LEU A 59 11.11 -5.26 13.31
C LEU A 59 11.20 -4.98 11.80
N TRP A 60 12.42 -4.90 11.25
CA TRP A 60 12.60 -4.67 9.81
C TRP A 60 12.20 -5.89 8.99
N GLN A 61 12.50 -7.08 9.50
CA GLN A 61 12.11 -8.31 8.85
C GLN A 61 10.59 -8.44 8.72
N GLU A 62 9.84 -8.13 9.79
CA GLU A 62 8.38 -8.11 9.78
C GLU A 62 7.83 -7.09 8.76
N ALA A 63 8.36 -5.86 8.77
CA ALA A 63 7.96 -4.83 7.80
C ALA A 63 8.18 -5.27 6.35
N PHE A 64 9.31 -5.89 6.03
CA PHE A 64 9.56 -6.38 4.67
C PHE A 64 8.66 -7.56 4.28
N ARG A 65 8.30 -8.44 5.23
CA ARG A 65 7.31 -9.52 4.98
C ARG A 65 5.92 -8.95 4.69
N ASP A 66 5.51 -7.92 5.42
CA ASP A 66 4.22 -7.27 5.18
C ASP A 66 4.17 -6.57 3.82
N ILE A 67 5.27 -5.94 3.39
CA ILE A 67 5.39 -5.37 2.04
C ILE A 67 5.38 -6.49 0.99
N GLU A 68 6.13 -7.56 1.19
CA GLU A 68 6.16 -8.73 0.30
C GLU A 68 4.76 -9.31 0.09
N ASP A 69 4.01 -9.54 1.18
CA ASP A 69 2.64 -10.04 1.12
C ASP A 69 1.71 -9.07 0.38
N SER A 70 1.86 -7.77 0.65
CA SER A 70 1.08 -6.70 -0.01
C SER A 70 1.35 -6.65 -1.52
N LEU A 71 2.60 -6.77 -1.94
CA LEU A 71 3.00 -6.81 -3.34
C LEU A 71 2.53 -8.09 -4.04
N ASN A 72 2.60 -9.23 -3.35
CA ASN A 72 2.06 -10.50 -3.85
C ASN A 72 0.54 -10.43 -4.08
N ILE A 73 -0.20 -9.77 -3.18
CA ILE A 73 -1.63 -9.49 -3.35
C ILE A 73 -1.86 -8.52 -4.51
N CYS A 74 -1.06 -7.45 -4.61
CA CYS A 74 -1.13 -6.47 -5.69
C CYS A 74 -1.01 -7.12 -7.07
N ILE A 75 -0.06 -8.05 -7.26
CA ILE A 75 0.08 -8.80 -8.52
C ILE A 75 -1.20 -9.55 -8.89
N ARG A 76 -1.94 -10.08 -7.91
CA ARG A 76 -3.15 -10.89 -8.18
C ARG A 76 -4.37 -10.02 -8.40
N LEU A 77 -4.54 -8.97 -7.60
CA LEU A 77 -5.71 -8.09 -7.66
C LEU A 77 -5.76 -7.26 -8.94
N ASN A 78 -4.62 -6.89 -9.50
CA ASN A 78 -4.56 -5.99 -10.66
C ASN A 78 -4.49 -6.72 -12.02
N ARG A 79 -4.72 -8.04 -12.07
CA ARG A 79 -4.74 -8.85 -13.32
C ARG A 79 -6.10 -8.80 -14.05
N GLY A 80 -6.65 -7.61 -14.22
CA GLY A 80 -7.92 -7.40 -14.91
C GLY A 80 -8.98 -6.72 -14.03
N ARG A 81 -10.22 -7.22 -14.06
CA ARG A 81 -11.32 -6.61 -13.31
C ARG A 81 -11.26 -6.99 -11.84
N LEU A 82 -11.50 -6.03 -10.97
CA LEU A 82 -11.63 -6.25 -9.53
C LEU A 82 -12.92 -7.02 -9.22
N GLU A 83 -12.79 -8.29 -8.86
CA GLU A 83 -13.92 -9.14 -8.51
C GLU A 83 -14.32 -8.98 -7.03
N ARG A 84 -15.62 -8.80 -6.77
CA ARG A 84 -16.18 -8.62 -5.41
C ARG A 84 -15.70 -9.67 -4.41
N ASN A 85 -15.77 -10.96 -4.77
CA ASN A 85 -15.43 -12.04 -3.85
C ASN A 85 -13.93 -12.07 -3.54
N SER A 86 -13.09 -11.81 -4.54
CA SER A 86 -11.63 -11.69 -4.36
C SER A 86 -11.29 -10.53 -3.43
N LEU A 87 -11.87 -9.35 -3.68
CA LEU A 87 -11.72 -8.18 -2.82
C LEU A 87 -12.18 -8.44 -1.39
N LEU A 88 -13.38 -9.01 -1.19
CA LEU A 88 -13.89 -9.34 0.14
C LEU A 88 -12.99 -10.33 0.89
N GLN A 89 -12.44 -11.33 0.19
CA GLN A 89 -11.49 -12.26 0.80
C GLN A 89 -10.19 -11.55 1.21
N HIS A 90 -9.68 -10.65 0.39
CA HIS A 90 -8.48 -9.88 0.73
C HIS A 90 -8.72 -8.86 1.86
N PHE A 91 -9.90 -8.23 1.91
CA PHE A 91 -10.28 -7.35 3.02
C PHE A 91 -10.40 -8.10 4.35
N LYS A 92 -11.00 -9.29 4.36
CA LYS A 92 -11.15 -10.11 5.58
C LYS A 92 -9.80 -10.56 6.16
N ASN A 93 -8.77 -10.64 5.34
CA ASN A 93 -7.43 -11.06 5.74
C ASN A 93 -6.46 -9.88 5.90
N LEU A 94 -6.96 -8.64 5.85
CA LEU A 94 -6.15 -7.45 6.03
C LEU A 94 -5.86 -7.26 7.53
N ILE A 95 -4.57 -7.31 7.88
CA ILE A 95 -4.07 -7.15 9.25
C ILE A 95 -3.20 -5.88 9.33
N PRO A 96 -2.91 -5.34 10.53
CA PRO A 96 -1.95 -4.23 10.68
C PRO A 96 -0.64 -4.50 9.95
N GLY A 97 -0.04 -3.45 9.38
CA GLY A 97 1.20 -3.55 8.60
C GLY A 97 0.99 -3.91 7.13
N ARG A 98 -0.06 -4.66 6.79
CA ARG A 98 -0.38 -5.06 5.40
C ARG A 98 -1.30 -4.08 4.70
N MET A 99 -1.16 -4.02 3.38
CA MET A 99 -1.90 -3.11 2.51
C MET A 99 -2.37 -3.77 1.22
N LEU A 100 -3.54 -3.34 0.73
CA LEU A 100 -4.05 -3.64 -0.59
C LEU A 100 -3.75 -2.46 -1.50
N ILE A 101 -3.09 -2.73 -2.64
CA ILE A 101 -2.75 -1.74 -3.65
C ILE A 101 -3.59 -2.05 -4.90
N LEU A 102 -4.49 -1.14 -5.25
CA LEU A 102 -5.42 -1.29 -6.37
C LEU A 102 -5.17 -0.21 -7.42
N TYR A 103 -5.09 -0.62 -8.69
CA TYR A 103 -5.02 0.27 -9.83
C TYR A 103 -6.39 0.33 -10.52
N LEU A 104 -6.95 1.53 -10.61
CA LEU A 104 -8.27 1.82 -11.19
C LEU A 104 -8.08 2.46 -12.56
N ASN A 105 -8.04 1.63 -13.60
CA ASN A 105 -7.73 2.06 -14.96
C ASN A 105 -8.66 3.17 -15.49
N GLU A 106 -9.98 3.01 -15.32
CA GLU A 106 -10.99 3.96 -15.83
C GLU A 106 -10.91 5.37 -15.20
N GLN A 107 -10.23 5.50 -14.06
CA GLN A 107 -10.06 6.77 -13.36
C GLN A 107 -8.59 7.20 -13.31
N ASN A 108 -7.69 6.41 -13.92
CA ASN A 108 -6.25 6.56 -13.84
C ASN A 108 -5.80 6.87 -12.40
N ALA A 109 -6.26 6.06 -11.45
CA ALA A 109 -6.08 6.30 -10.02
C ALA A 109 -5.55 5.06 -9.31
N GLY A 110 -4.70 5.27 -8.31
CA GLY A 110 -4.33 4.26 -7.33
C GLY A 110 -5.22 4.35 -6.09
N LEU A 111 -5.58 3.22 -5.50
CA LEU A 111 -6.24 3.15 -4.20
C LEU A 111 -5.44 2.23 -3.28
N LEU A 112 -4.97 2.79 -2.16
CA LEU A 112 -4.30 2.08 -1.08
C LEU A 112 -5.29 1.83 0.05
N ILE A 113 -5.38 0.59 0.53
CA ILE A 113 -6.28 0.23 1.63
C ILE A 113 -5.49 -0.53 2.68
N ARG A 114 -5.50 -0.06 3.93
CA ARG A 114 -4.68 -0.64 5.00
C ARG A 114 -5.41 -0.64 6.33
N HIS A 115 -5.03 -1.58 7.18
CA HIS A 115 -5.49 -1.65 8.56
C HIS A 115 -4.60 -0.79 9.48
N ASP A 116 -5.19 -0.09 10.44
CA ASP A 116 -4.50 0.76 11.40
C ASP A 116 -5.06 0.50 12.81
N GLU A 117 -4.23 -0.05 13.69
CA GLU A 117 -4.52 -0.20 15.11
C GLU A 117 -3.80 0.93 15.84
N ARG A 118 -4.53 1.99 16.15
CA ARG A 118 -4.01 3.00 17.07
C ARG A 118 -4.58 2.70 18.44
N CYS A 119 -3.70 2.38 19.37
CA CYS A 119 -4.04 2.43 20.78
C CYS A 119 -4.30 3.91 21.14
N VAL A 120 -5.56 4.32 21.17
CA VAL A 120 -5.94 5.65 21.65
C VAL A 120 -6.12 5.54 23.16
N PRO A 121 -5.29 6.21 23.99
CA PRO A 121 -5.55 6.23 25.41
C PRO A 121 -6.85 7.00 25.67
N ARG A 122 -7.93 6.31 26.10
CA ARG A 122 -9.11 6.99 26.62
C ARG A 122 -8.78 7.58 27.99
N PRO A 123 -9.07 8.87 28.25
CA PRO A 123 -8.98 9.41 29.60
C PRO A 123 -9.95 8.63 30.49
N VAL A 124 -9.43 7.95 31.52
CA VAL A 124 -10.28 7.32 32.54
C VAL A 124 -10.92 8.45 33.35
N VAL A 125 -12.21 8.69 33.16
CA VAL A 125 -12.98 9.54 34.07
C VAL A 125 -13.23 8.73 35.34
N LEU A 126 -12.37 8.90 36.35
CA LEU A 126 -12.59 8.29 37.65
C LEU A 126 -13.84 8.91 38.29
N HIS A 127 -14.85 8.10 38.59
CA HIS A 127 -15.98 8.53 39.39
C HIS A 127 -15.49 8.98 40.79
N PRO A 128 -15.96 10.12 41.33
CA PRO A 128 -15.40 10.73 42.54
C PRO A 128 -15.33 9.80 43.76
N ASP A 129 -16.24 8.83 43.84
CA ASP A 129 -16.35 7.88 44.96
C ASP A 129 -15.18 6.88 45.05
N PHE A 130 -14.34 6.76 44.02
CA PHE A 130 -13.18 5.85 44.01
C PHE A 130 -11.84 6.53 44.39
N LEU A 131 -11.85 7.81 44.78
CA LEU A 131 -10.67 8.47 45.35
C LEU A 131 -10.46 8.06 46.81
N HIS A 132 -9.75 6.95 47.04
CA HIS A 132 -9.15 6.68 48.35
C HIS A 132 -7.74 7.29 48.46
N PRO A 133 -7.39 7.98 49.57
CA PRO A 133 -6.23 8.87 49.67
C PRO A 133 -4.85 8.17 49.76
N LYS A 134 -4.71 6.88 49.42
CA LYS A 134 -3.44 6.13 49.60
C LYS A 134 -3.07 5.14 48.49
N ARG A 135 -3.65 5.22 47.29
CA ARG A 135 -3.14 4.46 46.14
C ARG A 135 -2.55 5.45 45.11
N PRO A 136 -1.30 5.27 44.67
CA PRO A 136 -0.81 6.03 43.53
C PRO A 136 -1.71 5.71 42.34
N LEU A 137 -2.16 6.73 41.62
CA LEU A 137 -2.90 6.60 40.37
C LEU A 137 -2.02 5.88 39.34
N LEU A 138 -2.03 4.54 39.36
CA LEU A 138 -1.68 3.78 38.18
C LEU A 138 -2.94 3.81 37.31
N THR A 139 -2.99 4.78 36.40
CA THR A 139 -4.03 4.94 35.40
C THR A 139 -4.26 3.58 34.74
N ALA A 140 -5.37 2.93 35.06
CA ALA A 140 -5.75 1.69 34.40
C ALA A 140 -6.18 2.06 32.97
N LEU A 141 -5.23 2.07 32.05
CA LEU A 141 -5.49 2.17 30.62
C LEU A 141 -6.32 0.95 30.23
N THR A 142 -7.63 1.11 30.04
CA THR A 142 -8.40 0.15 29.26
C THR A 142 -8.15 0.53 27.80
N SER A 143 -7.16 -0.10 27.17
CA SER A 143 -6.99 -0.04 25.71
C SER A 143 -8.05 -0.93 25.08
N GLU A 144 -9.18 -0.35 24.67
CA GLU A 144 -9.86 -0.94 23.53
C GLU A 144 -9.11 -0.44 22.31
N ASP A 145 -8.38 -1.35 21.65
CA ASP A 145 -7.67 -1.03 20.42
C ASP A 145 -8.73 -0.75 19.35
N GLU A 146 -8.93 0.54 19.05
CA GLU A 146 -9.81 0.95 17.95
C GLU A 146 -9.12 0.62 16.63
N ALA A 147 -9.60 -0.44 15.98
CA ALA A 147 -9.16 -0.90 14.68
C ALA A 147 -9.85 -0.09 13.55
N TRP A 148 -9.05 0.43 12.61
CA TRP A 148 -9.53 1.24 11.50
C TRP A 148 -9.09 0.66 10.15
N VAL A 149 -9.92 0.87 9.13
CA VAL A 149 -9.57 0.70 7.71
C VAL A 149 -9.37 2.08 7.09
N ILE A 150 -8.18 2.31 6.56
CA ILE A 150 -7.80 3.56 5.89
C ILE A 150 -7.80 3.33 4.38
N PHE A 151 -8.45 4.24 3.65
CA PHE A 151 -8.49 4.29 2.19
C PHE A 151 -7.79 5.56 1.74
N GLU A 152 -6.77 5.45 0.90
CA GLU A 152 -6.00 6.58 0.37
C GLU A 152 -6.02 6.51 -1.15
N SER A 153 -6.59 7.53 -1.80
CA SER A 153 -6.63 7.60 -3.27
C SER A 153 -5.52 8.50 -3.81
N PHE A 154 -4.91 8.09 -4.92
CA PHE A 154 -3.84 8.79 -5.63
C PHE A 154 -4.22 8.92 -7.11
N GLU A 155 -3.96 10.05 -7.75
CA GLU A 155 -4.03 10.15 -9.20
C GLU A 155 -2.74 9.57 -9.79
N ALA A 156 -2.84 8.59 -10.68
CA ALA A 156 -1.71 8.01 -11.38
C ALA A 156 -1.37 8.88 -12.61
N SER A 157 -1.05 10.16 -12.40
CA SER A 157 -0.67 11.17 -13.41
C SER A 157 -1.53 11.29 -14.68
N ALA A 158 -2.10 12.46 -14.96
CA ALA A 158 -2.64 12.78 -16.30
C ALA A 158 -1.63 12.44 -17.41
N SER A 159 -2.11 12.08 -18.61
CA SER A 159 -1.24 11.70 -19.74
C SER A 159 -0.10 12.69 -19.93
N SER A 160 1.11 12.16 -20.07
CA SER A 160 2.39 12.90 -19.99
C SER A 160 2.44 14.15 -20.88
N SER A 161 1.68 14.18 -21.98
CA SER A 161 1.62 15.33 -22.89
C SER A 161 1.05 16.62 -22.26
N HIS A 162 0.10 16.53 -21.32
CA HIS A 162 -0.46 17.71 -20.65
C HIS A 162 0.35 18.13 -19.42
N VAL A 163 1.00 17.17 -18.76
CA VAL A 163 1.84 17.41 -17.57
C VAL A 163 3.18 18.06 -17.96
N LEU A 164 3.80 17.59 -19.05
CA LEU A 164 5.07 18.13 -19.56
C LEU A 164 4.93 19.53 -20.20
N ALA A 165 3.72 19.93 -20.59
CA ALA A 165 3.45 21.25 -21.17
C ALA A 165 3.26 22.36 -20.11
N ALA A 166 3.10 22.02 -18.84
CA ALA A 166 2.91 22.99 -17.77
C ALA A 166 4.28 23.50 -17.26
N GLY A 167 4.52 24.81 -17.35
CA GLY A 167 5.78 25.47 -16.93
C GLY A 167 6.16 25.34 -15.43
N HIS A 168 5.38 24.59 -14.66
CA HIS A 168 5.53 24.38 -13.21
C HIS A 168 5.18 22.93 -12.79
N ALA A 169 5.48 21.93 -13.64
CA ALA A 169 5.07 20.51 -13.51
C ALA A 169 5.47 19.76 -12.21
N MET A 170 6.13 20.42 -11.25
CA MET A 170 6.52 19.85 -9.96
C MET A 170 6.00 20.63 -8.73
N GLN A 171 5.02 21.53 -8.90
CA GLN A 171 4.31 22.09 -7.75
C GLN A 171 3.12 21.17 -7.42
N TRP A 172 3.36 20.23 -6.50
CA TRP A 172 2.41 19.18 -6.18
C TRP A 172 1.57 19.57 -4.94
N ASP A 173 0.46 20.27 -5.17
CA ASP A 173 -0.57 20.53 -4.16
C ASP A 173 -1.76 19.57 -4.37
N PHE A 174 -1.55 18.26 -4.25
CA PHE A 174 -2.64 17.29 -4.45
C PHE A 174 -3.35 16.93 -3.14
N PRO A 175 -4.69 16.98 -3.09
CA PRO A 175 -5.43 16.45 -1.96
C PRO A 175 -5.46 14.92 -2.07
N GLY A 176 -4.54 14.25 -1.37
CA GLY A 176 -4.72 12.84 -1.03
C GLY A 176 -5.99 12.72 -0.19
N ARG A 177 -7.10 12.28 -0.81
CA ARG A 177 -8.32 12.01 -0.04
C ARG A 177 -8.07 10.72 0.75
N SER A 178 -8.00 10.87 2.06
CA SER A 178 -7.96 9.75 2.99
C SER A 178 -9.32 9.64 3.68
N ALA A 179 -9.93 8.46 3.63
CA ALA A 179 -11.07 8.12 4.47
C ALA A 179 -10.64 7.09 5.50
N ARG A 180 -11.10 7.25 6.74
CA ARG A 180 -10.85 6.31 7.84
C ARG A 180 -12.18 5.81 8.38
N ILE A 181 -12.43 4.51 8.28
CA ILE A 181 -13.69 3.84 8.67
C ILE A 181 -13.38 2.82 9.77
N LEU A 182 -14.22 2.70 10.79
CA LEU A 182 -14.04 1.70 11.84
C LEU A 182 -14.12 0.29 11.26
N LEU A 183 -13.26 -0.63 11.72
CA LEU A 183 -13.27 -2.02 11.23
C LEU A 183 -14.63 -2.70 11.46
N GLU A 184 -15.29 -2.42 12.60
CA GLU A 184 -16.62 -2.97 12.93
C GLU A 184 -17.72 -2.60 11.92
N SER A 185 -17.53 -1.52 11.15
CA SER A 185 -18.48 -1.13 10.09
C SER A 185 -18.50 -2.10 8.91
N PHE A 186 -17.57 -3.07 8.86
CA PHE A 186 -17.47 -4.08 7.80
C PHE A 186 -17.93 -5.48 8.24
N THR A 187 -18.46 -5.62 9.47
CA THR A 187 -18.88 -6.92 10.04
C THR A 187 -20.39 -7.22 9.94
N ASP A 188 -21.14 -6.40 9.19
CA ASP A 188 -22.58 -6.60 8.91
C ASP A 188 -22.87 -7.79 7.96
#